data_AF-A0A397MHC9-F1
#
_entry.id   AF-A0A397MHC9-F1
#
_cell.length_a   1.000
_cell.length_b   1.000
_cell.length_c   1.000
_cell.angle_alpha   90.00
_cell.angle_beta   90.00
_cell.angle_gamma   90.00
#
_symmetry.space_group_name_H-M   'P 1'
#
loop_
_entity.id
_entity.type
_entity.pdbx_description
1 polymer ?
#
loop_
_entity_poly.entity_id
_entity_poly.type
_entity_poly.pdbx_seq_one_letter_code
_entity_poly.pdbx_strand_id
1 'polypeptide(L)'
;MKRGMVAAAVAIVGLAACSKADQGPSMEQVAKGYEQYLNENLVAELGQRVEVRGWEDLNADCHPSGPERTTCVTGGTLDVIGFQGGRQLKESPAPVPARADLVFEKRAGQWLLVDAQKKP
;
A
#
# COMPACT_ATOMS: atom_id res chain seq x y z
N MET A 1 68.29 -4.63 -8.81
CA MET A 1 67.30 -3.66 -8.32
C MET A 1 66.23 -3.45 -9.39
N LYS A 2 64.98 -3.83 -9.14
CA LYS A 2 63.79 -3.22 -9.76
C LYS A 2 62.60 -3.59 -8.90
N ARG A 3 62.03 -2.56 -8.28
CA ARG A 3 60.99 -2.63 -7.25
C ARG A 3 59.69 -3.13 -7.88
N GLY A 4 59.12 -4.17 -7.29
CA GLY A 4 57.77 -4.64 -7.60
C GLY A 4 56.76 -3.52 -7.34
N MET A 5 55.88 -3.30 -8.32
CA MET A 5 54.83 -2.30 -8.26
C MET A 5 53.53 -3.04 -7.94
N VAL A 6 53.04 -2.82 -6.73
CA VAL A 6 51.68 -3.16 -6.31
C VAL A 6 50.72 -2.28 -7.12
N ALA A 7 49.77 -2.89 -7.83
CA ALA A 7 48.65 -2.17 -8.43
C ALA A 7 47.35 -2.78 -7.92
N ALA A 8 46.56 -1.89 -7.33
CA ALA A 8 45.39 -2.16 -6.52
C ALA A 8 44.29 -2.93 -7.26
N ALA A 9 43.67 -3.85 -6.54
CA ALA A 9 42.38 -4.41 -6.87
C ALA A 9 41.35 -3.27 -6.93
N VAL A 10 40.93 -2.89 -8.14
CA VAL A 10 39.72 -2.12 -8.36
C VAL A 10 38.62 -3.12 -8.63
N ALA A 11 38.02 -3.64 -7.56
CA ALA A 11 36.73 -4.31 -7.64
C ALA A 11 35.72 -3.26 -8.10
N ILE A 12 35.34 -3.33 -9.38
CA ILE A 12 34.23 -2.55 -9.93
C ILE A 12 32.99 -3.04 -9.18
N VAL A 13 32.59 -2.27 -8.18
CA VAL A 13 31.32 -2.40 -7.48
C VAL A 13 30.23 -2.38 -8.55
N GLY A 14 29.56 -3.52 -8.71
CA GLY A 14 28.45 -3.65 -9.63
C GLY A 14 27.40 -2.59 -9.34
N LEU A 15 27.22 -1.66 -10.26
CA LEU A 15 25.99 -0.87 -10.41
C LEU A 15 24.90 -1.81 -10.92
N ALA A 16 24.50 -2.76 -10.08
CA ALA A 16 23.34 -3.63 -10.28
C ALA A 16 22.28 -3.25 -9.23
N ALA A 17 21.85 -1.98 -9.24
CA ALA A 17 20.73 -1.53 -8.41
C ALA A 17 20.06 -0.30 -9.03
N CYS A 18 19.69 -0.37 -10.31
CA CYS A 18 18.74 0.56 -10.91
C CYS A 18 17.75 -0.26 -11.74
N SER A 19 16.45 0.05 -11.60
CA SER A 19 15.29 -0.50 -12.33
C SER A 19 14.57 -1.74 -11.78
N LYS A 20 14.18 -1.76 -10.49
CA LYS A 20 12.94 -2.44 -10.04
C LYS A 20 12.18 -1.71 -8.91
N ALA A 21 12.44 -0.43 -8.68
CA ALA A 21 11.79 0.34 -7.58
C ALA A 21 10.64 1.26 -8.05
N ASP A 22 10.08 0.99 -9.23
CA ASP A 22 8.82 1.55 -9.75
C ASP A 22 7.67 0.54 -9.65
N GLN A 23 7.79 -0.43 -8.75
CA GLN A 23 6.67 -1.30 -8.39
C GLN A 23 5.69 -0.43 -7.58
N GLY A 24 4.41 -0.47 -7.96
CA GLY A 24 3.34 0.27 -7.29
C GLY A 24 3.21 -0.03 -5.79
N PRO A 25 2.11 0.38 -5.14
CA PRO A 25 1.89 0.11 -3.74
C PRO A 25 1.91 -1.39 -3.48
N SER A 26 2.49 -1.79 -2.33
CA SER A 26 2.38 -3.17 -1.85
C SER A 26 0.93 -3.49 -1.50
N MET A 27 0.60 -4.79 -1.39
CA MET A 27 -0.74 -5.21 -0.95
C MET A 27 -1.12 -4.65 0.43
N GLU A 28 -0.16 -4.55 1.35
CA GLU A 28 -0.37 -3.91 2.65
C GLU A 28 -0.69 -2.41 2.50
N GLN A 29 0.02 -1.70 1.61
CA GLN A 29 -0.28 -0.29 1.32
C GLN A 29 -1.66 -0.12 0.68
N VAL A 30 -2.06 -1.05 -0.20
CA VAL A 30 -3.42 -1.07 -0.76
C VAL A 30 -4.46 -1.31 0.33
N ALA A 31 -4.24 -2.28 1.21
CA ALA A 31 -5.12 -2.59 2.33
C ALA A 31 -5.26 -1.41 3.31
N LYS A 32 -4.15 -0.70 3.61
CA LYS A 32 -4.16 0.52 4.43
C LYS A 32 -4.80 1.71 3.74
N GLY A 33 -4.63 1.86 2.43
CA GLY A 33 -5.40 2.82 1.64
C GLY A 33 -6.90 2.51 1.73
N TYR A 34 -7.29 1.24 1.61
CA TYR A 34 -8.69 0.84 1.76
C TYR A 34 -9.23 1.12 3.17
N GLU A 35 -8.43 0.88 4.22
CA GLU A 35 -8.75 1.28 5.60
C GLU A 35 -8.97 2.80 5.71
N GLN A 36 -8.12 3.61 5.08
CA GLN A 36 -8.30 5.07 5.06
C GLN A 36 -9.63 5.44 4.39
N TYR A 37 -9.90 4.92 3.19
CA TYR A 37 -11.14 5.14 2.45
C TYR A 37 -12.38 4.78 3.27
N LEU A 38 -12.40 3.60 3.91
CA LEU A 38 -13.53 3.18 4.74
C LEU A 38 -13.76 4.14 5.92
N ASN A 39 -12.71 4.77 6.44
CA ASN A 39 -12.77 5.64 7.60
C ASN A 39 -13.05 7.12 7.28
N GLU A 40 -12.98 7.55 6.02
CA GLU A 40 -13.07 8.98 5.63
C GLU A 40 -14.26 9.70 6.28
N ASN A 41 -15.43 9.06 6.33
CA ASN A 41 -16.63 9.66 6.94
C ASN A 41 -17.03 9.00 8.28
N LEU A 42 -16.58 7.77 8.56
CA LEU A 42 -16.97 7.06 9.79
C LEU A 42 -16.50 7.76 11.06
N VAL A 43 -15.27 8.28 11.03
CA VAL A 43 -14.65 8.89 12.23
C VAL A 43 -15.25 10.25 12.52
N ALA A 44 -15.32 11.11 11.50
CA ALA A 44 -15.76 12.49 11.65
C ALA A 44 -17.26 12.62 11.90
N GLU A 45 -18.09 11.75 11.28
CA GLU A 45 -19.55 11.91 11.31
C GLU A 45 -20.23 10.98 12.33
N LEU A 46 -19.67 9.79 12.58
CA LEU A 46 -20.33 8.73 13.34
C LEU A 46 -19.57 8.29 14.60
N GLY A 47 -18.36 8.82 14.84
CA GLY A 47 -17.49 8.37 15.94
C GLY A 47 -17.14 6.89 15.85
N GLN A 48 -17.16 6.34 14.63
CA GLN A 48 -16.86 4.96 14.30
C GLN A 48 -15.52 4.88 13.57
N ARG A 49 -14.82 3.76 13.73
CA ARG A 49 -13.59 3.46 12.99
C ARG A 49 -13.59 2.01 12.60
N VAL A 50 -13.02 1.69 11.45
CA VAL A 50 -12.66 0.33 11.09
C VAL A 50 -11.16 0.16 11.03
N GLU A 51 -10.68 -1.03 11.36
CA GLU A 51 -9.29 -1.43 11.20
C GLU A 51 -9.22 -2.67 10.35
N VAL A 52 -8.40 -2.65 9.31
CA VAL A 52 -8.12 -3.83 8.51
C VAL A 52 -7.11 -4.69 9.28
N ARG A 53 -7.45 -5.97 9.47
CA ARG A 53 -6.67 -6.98 10.20
C ARG A 53 -6.14 -8.11 9.32
N GLY A 54 -6.79 -8.36 8.18
CA GLY A 54 -6.41 -9.38 7.21
C GLY A 54 -6.66 -8.89 5.78
N TRP A 55 -5.77 -9.29 4.88
CA TRP A 55 -5.77 -8.92 3.45
C TRP A 55 -5.23 -10.05 2.57
N GLU A 56 -5.25 -11.28 3.06
CA GLU A 56 -4.79 -12.49 2.38
C GLU A 56 -5.62 -12.76 1.12
N ASP A 57 -6.93 -12.49 1.19
CA ASP A 57 -7.88 -12.64 0.09
C ASP A 57 -8.11 -11.33 -0.70
N LEU A 58 -7.36 -10.27 -0.38
CA LEU A 58 -7.40 -9.03 -1.15
C LEU A 58 -6.66 -9.25 -2.47
N ASN A 59 -7.30 -8.86 -3.57
CA ASN A 59 -6.65 -8.79 -4.88
C ASN A 59 -6.57 -7.33 -5.31
N ALA A 60 -5.46 -6.92 -5.88
CA ALA A 60 -5.28 -5.58 -6.43
C ALA A 60 -4.47 -5.66 -7.72
N ASP A 61 -5.03 -5.09 -8.79
CA ASP A 61 -4.33 -4.92 -10.06
C ASP A 61 -4.01 -3.45 -10.25
N CYS A 62 -2.73 -3.09 -10.09
CA CYS A 62 -2.27 -1.70 -10.04
C CYS A 62 -1.58 -1.29 -11.34
N HIS A 63 -2.14 -0.29 -12.01
CA HIS A 63 -1.64 0.24 -13.28
C HIS A 63 -1.21 1.71 -13.12
N PRO A 64 -0.03 2.09 -13.65
CA PRO A 64 0.37 3.50 -13.68
C PRO A 64 -0.68 4.38 -14.35
N SER A 65 -1.07 5.46 -13.69
CA SER A 65 -2.01 6.47 -14.19
C SER A 65 -1.38 7.87 -14.27
N GLY A 66 -0.08 7.99 -13.96
CA GLY A 66 0.73 9.21 -14.13
C GLY A 66 2.17 9.03 -13.64
N PRO A 67 3.04 10.06 -13.75
CA PRO A 67 4.48 9.98 -13.42
C PRO A 67 4.80 9.50 -11.99
N GLU A 68 3.90 9.77 -11.04
CA GLU A 68 4.00 9.30 -9.65
C GLU A 68 2.64 8.82 -9.15
N ARG A 69 1.79 8.36 -10.06
CA ARG A 69 0.41 7.99 -9.76
C ARG A 69 0.09 6.61 -10.29
N THR A 70 -0.64 5.83 -9.49
CA THR A 70 -1.14 4.52 -9.89
C THR A 70 -2.59 4.36 -9.50
N THR A 71 -3.33 3.59 -10.28
CA THR A 71 -4.71 3.20 -9.99
C THR A 71 -4.74 1.71 -9.74
N CYS A 72 -5.21 1.31 -8.57
CA CYS A 72 -5.34 -0.08 -8.15
C CYS A 72 -6.80 -0.50 -8.17
N VAL A 73 -7.12 -1.44 -9.05
CA VAL A 73 -8.44 -2.06 -9.14
C VAL A 73 -8.52 -3.16 -8.10
N THR A 74 -9.31 -2.97 -7.03
CA THR A 74 -9.37 -3.98 -5.94
C THR A 74 -10.51 -4.97 -6.13
N GLY A 75 -10.34 -6.16 -5.56
CA GLY A 75 -11.36 -7.20 -5.48
C GLY A 75 -11.10 -8.14 -4.30
N GLY A 76 -11.93 -9.18 -4.16
CA GLY A 76 -11.83 -10.12 -3.04
C GLY A 76 -12.39 -9.53 -1.73
N THR A 77 -11.76 -9.87 -0.61
CA THR A 77 -12.23 -9.53 0.74
C THR A 77 -11.14 -9.00 1.65
N LEU A 78 -11.54 -8.15 2.58
CA LEU A 78 -10.73 -7.63 3.69
C LEU A 78 -11.37 -8.03 5.00
N ASP A 79 -10.56 -8.44 5.96
CA ASP A 79 -11.02 -8.69 7.32
C ASP A 79 -10.91 -7.42 8.14
N VAL A 80 -12.05 -6.93 8.65
CA VAL A 80 -12.12 -5.66 9.38
C VAL A 80 -12.67 -5.82 10.79
N ILE A 81 -12.18 -4.99 11.71
CA ILE A 81 -12.75 -4.81 13.05
C ILE A 81 -13.34 -3.41 13.14
N GLY A 82 -14.61 -3.33 13.57
CA GLY A 82 -15.28 -2.06 13.84
C GLY A 82 -15.09 -1.60 15.29
N PHE A 83 -14.96 -0.30 15.48
CA PHE A 83 -14.86 0.40 16.75
C PHE A 83 -15.92 1.49 16.84
N GLN A 84 -16.48 1.69 18.02
CA GLN A 84 -17.36 2.82 18.33
C GLN A 84 -16.98 3.38 19.70
N GLY A 85 -16.67 4.68 19.77
CA GLY A 85 -16.23 5.32 21.03
C GLY A 85 -14.97 4.67 21.63
N GLY A 86 -14.05 4.20 20.78
CA GLY A 86 -12.82 3.50 21.18
C GLY A 86 -13.01 2.04 21.62
N ARG A 87 -14.23 1.51 21.61
CA ARG A 87 -14.52 0.11 21.94
C ARG A 87 -14.73 -0.71 20.69
N GLN A 88 -14.05 -1.85 20.63
CA GLN A 88 -14.27 -2.86 19.61
C GLN A 88 -15.70 -3.42 19.68
N LEU A 89 -16.39 -3.48 18.54
CA LEU A 89 -17.80 -3.88 18.46
C LEU A 89 -17.98 -5.40 18.48
N LYS A 90 -17.06 -6.14 17.86
CA LYS A 90 -17.04 -7.61 17.78
C LYS A 90 -15.63 -8.12 17.95
N GLU A 91 -15.44 -9.23 18.65
CA GLU A 91 -14.13 -9.82 18.92
C GLU A 91 -13.43 -10.31 17.64
N SER A 92 -14.17 -11.03 16.79
CA SER A 92 -13.62 -11.55 15.53
C SER A 92 -13.72 -10.52 14.39
N PRO A 93 -12.69 -10.41 13.54
CA PRO A 93 -12.79 -9.68 12.28
C PRO A 93 -13.96 -10.19 11.43
N ALA A 94 -14.58 -9.27 10.69
CA ALA A 94 -15.63 -9.57 9.74
C ALA A 94 -15.12 -9.39 8.31
N PRO A 95 -15.40 -10.32 7.40
CA PRO A 95 -15.02 -10.17 6.00
C PRO A 95 -15.90 -9.12 5.31
N VAL A 96 -15.27 -8.20 4.59
CA VAL A 96 -15.91 -7.12 3.84
C VAL A 96 -15.40 -7.14 2.40
N PRO A 97 -16.28 -7.10 1.38
CA PRO A 97 -15.86 -7.04 -0.03
C PRO A 97 -15.05 -5.78 -0.36
N ALA A 98 -13.90 -5.95 -1.00
CA ALA A 98 -13.04 -4.85 -1.46
C ALA A 98 -13.51 -4.32 -2.84
N ARG A 99 -14.60 -3.55 -2.86
CA ARG A 99 -15.26 -3.02 -4.06
C ARG A 99 -15.02 -1.52 -4.27
N ALA A 100 -13.76 -1.11 -4.31
CA ALA A 100 -13.37 0.25 -4.69
C ALA A 100 -12.14 0.21 -5.60
N ASP A 101 -12.00 1.21 -6.47
CA ASP A 101 -10.75 1.48 -7.15
C ASP A 101 -10.01 2.56 -6.36
N LEU A 102 -8.73 2.35 -6.08
CA LEU A 102 -7.93 3.24 -5.25
C LEU A 102 -6.87 3.92 -6.10
N VAL A 103 -6.72 5.23 -5.95
CA VAL A 103 -5.66 6.01 -6.62
C VAL A 103 -4.61 6.37 -5.58
N PHE A 104 -3.37 5.99 -5.86
CA PHE A 104 -2.22 6.30 -5.03
C PHE A 104 -1.28 7.27 -5.72
N GLU A 105 -0.68 8.17 -4.95
CA GLU A 105 0.39 9.06 -5.38
C GLU A 105 1.66 8.81 -4.56
N LYS A 106 2.81 8.72 -5.22
CA LYS A 106 4.10 8.54 -4.58
C LYS A 106 4.57 9.90 -4.04
N ARG A 107 4.67 10.05 -2.72
CA ARG A 107 5.18 11.26 -2.06
C ARG A 107 6.27 10.88 -1.06
N ALA A 108 7.41 11.56 -1.13
CA ALA A 108 8.57 11.29 -0.26
C ALA A 108 8.95 9.79 -0.19
N GLY A 109 8.80 9.07 -1.31
CA GLY A 109 9.10 7.63 -1.41
C GLY A 109 8.00 6.69 -0.90
N GLN A 110 6.85 7.19 -0.44
CA GLN A 110 5.72 6.39 0.03
C GLN A 110 4.51 6.54 -0.89
N TRP A 111 3.76 5.45 -1.11
CA TRP A 111 2.49 5.50 -1.81
C TRP A 111 1.37 5.90 -0.84
N LEU A 112 0.71 7.01 -1.12
CA LEU A 112 -0.38 7.55 -0.31
C LEU A 112 -1.69 7.52 -1.10
N LEU A 113 -2.78 7.12 -0.44
CA LEU A 113 -4.11 7.21 -1.06
C LEU A 113 -4.46 8.68 -1.29
N VAL A 114 -4.86 9.02 -2.51
CA VAL A 114 -5.30 10.37 -2.88
C VAL A 114 -6.73 10.42 -3.40
N ASP A 115 -7.28 9.29 -3.85
CA ASP A 115 -8.67 9.18 -4.30
C ASP A 115 -9.15 7.72 -4.19
N ALA A 116 -10.46 7.53 -4.06
CA ALA A 116 -11.09 6.23 -4.02
C ALA A 116 -12.49 6.30 -4.65
N GLN A 117 -12.75 5.39 -5.59
CA GLN A 117 -14.03 5.31 -6.29
C GLN A 117 -14.73 3.99 -5.96
N LYS A 118 -15.91 4.07 -5.35
CA LYS A 118 -16.75 2.89 -5.10
C LYS A 118 -17.20 2.26 -6.42
N LYS A 119 -17.16 0.94 -6.50
CA LYS A 119 -17.74 0.18 -7.62
C LYS A 119 -19.27 0.10 -7.49
N PRO A 120 -20.01 0.13 -8.60
CA PRO A 120 -21.46 -0.05 -8.59
C PRO A 120 -21.89 -1.39 -7.96
#